data_AF-A0A6C2E007-F1
#
_entry.id   AF-A0A6C2E007-F1
#
_cell.length_a   1.000
_cell.length_b   1.000
_cell.length_c   1.000
_cell.angle_alpha   90.00
_cell.angle_beta   90.00
_cell.angle_gamma   90.00
#
_symmetry.space_group_name_H-M   'P 1'
#
loop_
_entity.id
_entity.type
_entity.pdbx_description
1 polymer ?
#
loop_
_entity_poly.entity_id
_entity_poly.type
_entity_poly.pdbx_seq_one_letter_code
_entity_poly.pdbx_strand_id
1 'polypeptide(L)'
;MNSKSTEIKGLIYESFVNLALEKITNHTVEWHPKLKGLISEQDFALFKERKLILVVGVTYWGSHEAAKMKFWRIHEDIYEVFEEYSEAIFLHILFEKNLASDDNLVDLINEMCAFASIYEDNSNCIKTLKSYVSEDEKILSFGSGKSAISFASKSLELEDEKFRLAILDLSNIIQKIINSHSKNPELLQILSISSNAGILSKNFHVCEIRETFFKPALIALLNIGVRNINNVFDVYEDGGCKPNSLRELGLLKKLDLLNIKTSLTKDVELNENLKQLLKMGRKWCIDQLYIIDNALQNTHNSASSLYEHYRDITNDELVSKRIKLLTFAKDEDSLREVLLNDQDGRLRCWPLDYFVIIQRDHTKGKKYGFKKLSSELNIPYIGGISPLSKFASGNVNSLSKSEISLLCNTMCKYIKGWEYIKLSIDTIQKDRRITLMKKLSVLDLVVGSYLSKQLPSEVNIQENFSVRHPLAHKIKNKNAGRTDFNFKISWGNRQVYLFVVSTYEATHKHKEVSGRLRAAWGSGLDYHQSKCLLLVDGNFLIESTDERVKMLASAGWNGAFYFDELNSLVNYISNFLFDSNS
;
A
#
# COMPACT_ATOMS: atom_id res chain seq x y z
N MET A 1 -7.44 21.09 0.73
CA MET A 1 -6.05 21.14 1.26
C MET A 1 -5.05 20.81 0.17
N ASN A 2 -4.11 21.70 -0.11
CA ASN A 2 -2.96 21.51 -1.01
C ASN A 2 -1.89 20.65 -0.31
N SER A 3 -1.10 19.83 -1.01
CA SER A 3 -0.08 18.97 -0.36
C SER A 3 0.94 19.77 0.45
N LYS A 4 1.29 20.98 -0.02
CA LYS A 4 2.14 21.93 0.71
C LYS A 4 1.53 22.42 2.03
N SER A 5 0.21 22.63 2.10
CA SER A 5 -0.47 23.04 3.34
C SER A 5 -0.48 21.89 4.36
N THR A 6 -0.63 20.65 3.88
CA THR A 6 -0.53 19.43 4.72
C THR A 6 0.86 19.31 5.35
N GLU A 7 1.93 19.43 4.56
CA GLU A 7 3.32 19.35 5.04
C GLU A 7 3.67 20.43 6.07
N ILE A 8 3.31 21.70 5.80
CA ILE A 8 3.51 22.82 6.73
C ILE A 8 2.77 22.55 8.04
N LYS A 9 1.54 22.05 7.97
CA LYS A 9 0.74 21.72 9.16
C LYS A 9 1.41 20.66 10.04
N GLY A 10 2.06 19.67 9.44
CA GLY A 10 2.88 18.69 10.17
C GLY A 10 3.99 19.35 10.97
N LEU A 11 4.78 20.21 10.32
CA LEU A 11 5.86 20.96 10.98
C LEU A 11 5.35 21.87 12.11
N ILE A 12 4.15 22.44 11.97
CA ILE A 12 3.53 23.24 13.04
C ILE A 12 3.20 22.37 14.25
N TYR A 13 2.59 21.20 14.05
CA TYR A 13 2.31 20.28 15.16
C TYR A 13 3.57 19.76 15.84
N GLU A 14 4.61 19.43 15.09
CA GLU A 14 5.91 19.09 15.63
C GLU A 14 6.46 20.26 16.48
N SER A 15 6.38 21.50 15.99
CA SER A 15 6.78 22.69 16.75
C SER A 15 6.00 22.87 18.06
N PHE A 16 4.70 22.59 18.09
CA PHE A 16 3.89 22.65 19.32
C PHE A 16 4.36 21.62 20.35
N VAL A 17 4.66 20.39 19.90
CA VAL A 17 5.21 19.34 20.76
C VAL A 17 6.59 19.71 21.27
N ASN A 18 7.43 20.33 20.42
CA ASN A 18 8.75 20.82 20.83
C ASN A 18 8.66 21.81 21.99
N LEU A 19 7.74 22.79 21.92
CA LEU A 19 7.54 23.76 23.00
C LEU A 19 7.13 23.08 24.31
N ALA A 20 6.27 22.06 24.24
CA ALA A 20 5.87 21.30 25.42
C ALA A 20 7.05 20.52 26.03
N LEU A 21 7.91 19.93 25.20
CA LEU A 21 9.10 19.21 25.64
C LEU A 21 10.18 20.14 26.24
N GLU A 22 10.31 21.38 25.73
CA GLU A 22 11.21 22.40 26.30
C GLU A 22 10.81 22.75 27.75
N LYS A 23 9.51 22.68 28.11
CA LYS A 23 9.04 22.91 29.50
C LYS A 23 9.41 21.78 30.46
N ILE A 24 9.63 20.58 29.95
CA ILE A 24 10.00 19.41 30.75
C ILE A 24 11.48 19.43 31.09
N THR A 25 12.32 19.79 30.12
CA THR A 25 13.77 19.61 30.23
C THR A 25 14.51 20.85 30.73
N ASN A 26 13.87 22.02 30.78
CA ASN A 26 14.53 23.32 31.01
C ASN A 26 15.73 23.56 30.08
N HIS A 27 15.82 22.82 28.97
CA HIS A 27 16.90 22.82 27.99
C HIS A 27 16.33 22.69 26.58
N THR A 28 17.14 22.99 25.58
CA THR A 28 16.77 22.83 24.17
C THR A 28 16.59 21.35 23.86
N VAL A 29 15.40 20.96 23.45
CA VAL A 29 15.10 19.63 22.93
C VAL A 29 15.83 19.47 21.61
N GLU A 30 16.67 18.45 21.48
CA GLU A 30 17.30 18.16 20.20
C GLU A 30 16.27 17.55 19.26
N TRP A 31 15.93 18.30 18.21
CA TRP A 31 15.28 17.73 17.04
C TRP A 31 16.31 16.83 16.38
N HIS A 32 16.15 15.51 16.50
CA HIS A 32 17.24 14.60 16.19
C HIS A 32 17.06 13.98 14.79
N PRO A 33 17.78 14.46 13.75
CA PRO A 33 17.62 13.94 12.39
C PRO A 33 18.27 12.57 12.17
N LYS A 34 18.92 11.97 13.18
CA LYS A 34 19.77 10.77 13.00
C LYS A 34 19.78 9.82 14.19
N LEU A 35 18.62 9.45 14.72
CA LEU A 35 18.57 8.24 15.54
C LEU A 35 18.84 7.09 14.55
N LYS A 36 19.99 6.41 14.67
CA LYS A 36 20.31 5.26 13.82
C LYS A 36 19.21 4.23 14.08
N GLY A 37 18.38 3.98 13.09
CA GLY A 37 17.24 3.06 13.22
C GLY A 37 15.87 3.73 13.24
N LEU A 38 15.73 5.03 13.51
CA LEU A 38 14.43 5.72 13.59
C LEU A 38 14.22 6.54 12.31
N ILE A 39 13.38 6.04 11.40
CA ILE A 39 13.24 6.62 10.05
C ILE A 39 12.03 7.57 10.00
N SER A 40 12.12 8.69 10.72
CA SER A 40 11.41 9.92 10.35
C SER A 40 12.14 11.18 10.86
N GLU A 41 12.22 12.23 10.05
CA GLU A 41 12.74 13.55 10.47
C GLU A 41 11.81 14.30 11.46
N GLN A 42 10.82 13.59 12.02
CA GLN A 42 9.66 14.12 12.74
C GLN A 42 9.63 13.69 14.22
N ASP A 43 10.54 12.81 14.64
CA ASP A 43 10.56 12.26 16.00
C ASP A 43 11.47 13.05 16.93
N PHE A 44 11.06 13.18 18.20
CA PHE A 44 11.82 13.86 19.24
C PHE A 44 12.48 12.86 20.17
N ALA A 45 13.70 13.15 20.63
CA ALA A 45 14.42 12.35 21.61
C ALA A 45 14.71 13.18 22.87
N LEU A 46 14.38 12.63 24.03
CA LEU A 46 14.62 13.27 25.32
C LEU A 46 15.69 12.51 26.11
N PHE A 47 16.78 13.20 26.43
CA PHE A 47 17.85 12.63 27.24
C PHE A 47 17.82 13.15 28.67
N LYS A 48 18.05 12.24 29.63
CA LYS A 48 18.34 12.58 31.02
C LYS A 48 19.67 11.95 31.40
N GLU A 49 20.65 12.76 31.82
CA GLU A 49 21.99 12.28 32.22
C GLU A 49 22.65 11.39 31.16
N ARG A 50 22.56 11.77 29.86
CA ARG A 50 23.03 11.02 28.69
C ARG A 50 22.31 9.70 28.39
N LYS A 51 21.21 9.39 29.08
CA LYS A 51 20.34 8.25 28.76
C LYS A 51 19.11 8.73 28.01
N LEU A 52 18.78 8.12 26.88
CA LEU A 52 17.51 8.36 26.20
C LEU A 52 16.37 7.81 27.06
N ILE A 53 15.44 8.66 27.46
CA ILE A 53 14.31 8.29 28.33
C ILE A 53 12.98 8.30 27.59
N LEU A 54 12.86 9.07 26.52
CA LEU A 54 11.61 9.25 25.78
C LEU A 54 11.92 9.47 24.30
N VAL A 55 11.20 8.77 23.45
CA VAL A 55 11.04 9.10 22.04
C VAL A 55 9.59 9.53 21.82
N VAL A 56 9.38 10.66 21.15
CA VAL A 56 8.04 11.17 20.84
C VAL A 56 7.82 11.15 19.35
N GLY A 57 6.90 10.30 18.89
CA GLY A 57 6.38 10.33 17.54
C GLY A 57 5.21 11.28 17.41
N VAL A 58 5.24 12.17 16.42
CA VAL A 58 4.16 13.12 16.14
C VAL A 58 3.51 12.78 14.81
N THR A 59 2.24 12.39 14.86
CA THR A 59 1.48 12.09 13.64
C THR A 59 0.30 13.03 13.50
N TYR A 60 0.06 13.52 12.28
CA TYR A 60 -1.18 14.18 11.90
C TYR A 60 -1.79 13.45 10.70
N TRP A 61 -3.07 13.09 10.79
CA TRP A 61 -3.70 12.17 9.84
C TRP A 61 -4.25 12.79 8.55
N GLY A 62 -3.64 13.90 8.12
CA GLY A 62 -4.07 14.66 6.94
C GLY A 62 -3.70 14.05 5.58
N SER A 63 -2.82 13.05 5.51
CA SER A 63 -2.30 12.53 4.23
C SER A 63 -3.09 11.32 3.67
N HIS A 64 -2.93 11.11 2.37
CA HIS A 64 -3.61 10.15 1.50
C HIS A 64 -3.41 8.66 1.82
N GLU A 65 -2.76 8.34 2.94
CA GLU A 65 -2.44 6.98 3.34
C GLU A 65 -3.65 6.32 4.05
N ALA A 66 -4.02 5.12 3.59
CA ALA A 66 -5.08 4.34 4.22
C ALA A 66 -4.66 3.95 5.66
N ALA A 67 -5.62 3.83 6.58
CA ALA A 67 -5.36 3.46 7.99
C ALA A 67 -4.50 2.19 8.13
N LYS A 68 -4.59 1.23 7.19
CA LYS A 68 -3.74 0.03 7.15
C LYS A 68 -2.26 0.35 6.93
N MET A 69 -1.91 1.33 6.09
CA MET A 69 -0.51 1.73 5.87
C MET A 69 0.08 2.42 7.10
N LYS A 70 -0.73 3.27 7.74
CA LYS A 70 -0.37 3.95 8.99
C LYS A 70 -0.12 2.97 10.13
N PHE A 71 -0.92 1.90 10.21
CA PHE A 71 -0.73 0.86 11.20
C PHE A 71 0.65 0.19 11.10
N TRP A 72 1.02 -0.31 9.93
CA TRP A 72 2.28 -1.03 9.77
C TRP A 72 3.50 -0.12 9.88
N ARG A 73 3.35 1.16 9.51
CA ARG A 73 4.37 2.16 9.74
C ARG A 73 4.63 2.37 11.23
N ILE A 74 3.59 2.62 12.03
CA ILE A 74 3.75 2.82 13.48
C ILE A 74 4.29 1.55 14.16
N HIS A 75 3.85 0.37 13.71
CA HIS A 75 4.41 -0.88 14.20
C HIS A 75 5.93 -0.97 13.94
N GLU A 76 6.39 -0.56 12.76
CA GLU A 76 7.82 -0.54 12.45
C GLU A 76 8.54 0.52 13.28
N ASP A 77 7.99 1.73 13.41
CA ASP A 77 8.60 2.82 14.20
C ASP A 77 8.77 2.41 15.69
N ILE A 78 7.78 1.73 16.28
CA ILE A 78 7.87 1.19 17.65
C ILE A 78 8.98 0.17 17.78
N TYR A 79 9.10 -0.71 16.80
CA TYR A 79 10.12 -1.75 16.80
C TYR A 79 11.52 -1.14 16.64
N GLU A 80 11.68 -0.19 15.71
CA GLU A 80 12.90 0.59 15.49
C GLU A 80 13.37 1.25 16.80
N VAL A 81 12.46 1.87 17.55
CA VAL A 81 12.74 2.47 18.86
C VAL A 81 13.16 1.40 19.88
N PHE A 82 12.44 0.29 19.93
CA PHE A 82 12.72 -0.77 20.90
C PHE A 82 14.07 -1.45 20.66
N GLU A 83 14.43 -1.70 19.40
CA GLU A 83 15.68 -2.35 19.03
C GLU A 83 16.89 -1.49 19.43
N GLU A 84 16.84 -0.18 19.14
CA GLU A 84 17.95 0.73 19.45
C GLU A 84 17.91 1.20 20.93
N TYR A 85 16.72 1.34 21.52
CA TYR A 85 16.48 1.96 22.82
C TYR A 85 15.41 1.24 23.65
N SER A 86 15.64 -0.03 24.00
CA SER A 86 14.71 -0.90 24.74
C SER A 86 14.22 -0.37 26.10
N GLU A 87 14.91 0.62 26.67
CA GLU A 87 14.56 1.29 27.94
C GLU A 87 13.81 2.62 27.76
N ALA A 88 13.74 3.15 26.54
CA ALA A 88 13.04 4.41 26.27
C ALA A 88 11.52 4.21 26.21
N ILE A 89 10.79 5.22 26.68
CA ILE A 89 9.34 5.30 26.49
C ILE A 89 9.09 5.76 25.07
N PHE A 90 8.29 5.02 24.30
CA PHE A 90 7.77 5.55 23.03
C PHE A 90 6.40 6.18 23.25
N LEU A 91 6.35 7.51 23.22
CA LEU A 91 5.13 8.29 23.32
C LEU A 91 4.66 8.68 21.92
N HIS A 92 3.38 8.48 21.63
CA HIS A 92 2.81 8.90 20.35
C HIS A 92 1.77 10.01 20.53
N ILE A 93 2.00 11.18 19.92
CA ILE A 93 1.08 12.31 19.93
C ILE A 93 0.39 12.40 18.57
N LEU A 94 -0.93 12.43 18.60
CA LEU A 94 -1.78 12.38 17.43
C LEU A 94 -2.67 13.63 17.32
N PHE A 95 -2.55 14.29 16.17
CA PHE A 95 -3.42 15.39 15.76
C PHE A 95 -4.35 14.98 14.62
N GLU A 96 -5.52 15.60 14.58
CA GLU A 96 -6.50 15.49 13.49
C GLU A 96 -7.01 14.07 13.24
N LYS A 97 -7.47 13.43 14.32
CA LYS A 97 -8.07 12.11 14.26
C LYS A 97 -9.25 12.08 13.28
N ASN A 98 -9.29 11.12 12.34
CA ASN A 98 -10.50 10.85 11.57
C ASN A 98 -11.42 9.91 12.36
N LEU A 99 -12.46 10.47 12.96
CA LEU A 99 -13.43 9.72 13.77
C LEU A 99 -14.09 8.56 13.03
N ALA A 100 -14.23 8.63 11.69
CA ALA A 100 -14.88 7.57 10.91
C ALA A 100 -13.96 6.38 10.60
N SER A 101 -12.63 6.55 10.63
CA SER A 101 -11.70 5.50 10.18
C SER A 101 -10.62 5.11 11.18
N ASP A 102 -10.37 5.92 12.19
CA ASP A 102 -9.13 5.84 12.93
C ASP A 102 -9.28 5.49 14.43
N ASP A 103 -10.50 5.32 14.97
CA ASP A 103 -10.72 4.87 16.37
C ASP A 103 -9.96 3.57 16.67
N ASN A 104 -10.10 2.59 15.80
CA ASN A 104 -9.41 1.29 15.93
C ASN A 104 -7.89 1.40 15.81
N LEU A 105 -7.41 2.39 15.05
CA LEU A 105 -5.97 2.65 14.91
C LEU A 105 -5.45 3.30 16.19
N VAL A 106 -6.19 4.24 16.78
CA VAL A 106 -5.86 4.84 18.08
C VAL A 106 -5.78 3.78 19.16
N ASP A 107 -6.80 2.94 19.32
CA ASP A 107 -6.82 1.90 20.35
C ASP A 107 -5.59 0.98 20.24
N LEU A 108 -5.19 0.66 19.02
CA LEU A 108 -4.02 -0.15 18.77
C LEU A 108 -2.70 0.59 19.02
N ILE A 109 -2.59 1.87 18.61
CA ILE A 109 -1.43 2.70 18.95
C ILE A 109 -1.30 2.79 20.47
N ASN A 110 -2.41 2.97 21.19
CA ASN A 110 -2.41 2.98 22.64
C ASN A 110 -1.84 1.67 23.18
N GLU A 111 -2.33 0.52 22.73
CA GLU A 111 -1.82 -0.78 23.18
C GLU A 111 -0.33 -0.98 22.84
N MET A 112 0.08 -0.62 21.62
CA MET A 112 1.45 -0.77 21.13
C MET A 112 2.44 0.22 21.76
N CYS A 113 1.98 1.38 22.22
CA CYS A 113 2.77 2.34 22.98
C CYS A 113 2.64 2.12 24.50
N ALA A 114 2.09 0.99 24.96
CA ALA A 114 1.82 0.72 26.39
C ALA A 114 1.10 1.90 27.09
N PHE A 115 0.05 2.38 26.43
CA PHE A 115 -0.81 3.51 26.81
C PHE A 115 -0.11 4.88 26.88
N ALA A 116 1.11 4.99 26.34
CA ALA A 116 1.79 6.27 26.14
C ALA A 116 1.36 6.92 24.81
N SER A 117 0.14 7.44 24.77
CA SER A 117 -0.40 8.12 23.60
C SER A 117 -1.32 9.28 23.96
N ILE A 118 -1.27 10.36 23.18
CA ILE A 118 -2.05 11.59 23.40
C ILE A 118 -2.79 11.96 22.12
N TYR A 119 -4.10 12.19 22.22
CA TYR A 119 -4.98 12.50 21.09
C TYR A 119 -6.21 13.30 21.55
N GLU A 120 -7.04 13.75 20.59
CA GLU A 120 -8.17 14.66 20.85
C GLU A 120 -9.18 14.14 21.89
N ASP A 121 -9.41 12.83 21.96
CA ASP A 121 -10.43 12.27 22.88
C ASP A 121 -9.91 12.12 24.32
N ASN A 122 -8.60 11.95 24.51
CA ASN A 122 -7.99 11.82 25.83
C ASN A 122 -7.27 13.09 26.31
N SER A 123 -7.26 14.16 25.50
CA SER A 123 -6.62 15.42 25.84
C SER A 123 -7.27 16.66 25.22
N ASN A 124 -7.71 17.59 26.07
CA ASN A 124 -8.28 18.87 25.64
C ASN A 124 -7.24 19.84 25.06
N CYS A 125 -5.96 19.73 25.45
CA CYS A 125 -4.93 20.62 24.91
C CYS A 125 -4.70 20.34 23.42
N ILE A 126 -4.81 19.09 22.97
CA ILE A 126 -4.74 18.74 21.54
C ILE A 126 -5.87 19.41 20.74
N LYS A 127 -7.11 19.40 21.26
CA LYS A 127 -8.26 20.10 20.63
C LYS A 127 -8.01 21.60 20.51
N THR A 128 -7.44 22.21 21.56
CA THR A 128 -7.09 23.63 21.57
C THR A 128 -6.01 23.94 20.54
N LEU A 129 -4.88 23.22 20.57
CA LEU A 129 -3.76 23.41 19.64
C LEU A 129 -4.17 23.22 18.19
N LYS A 130 -5.04 22.24 17.90
CA LYS A 130 -5.61 22.04 16.56
C LYS A 130 -6.37 23.24 16.02
N SER A 131 -7.07 24.00 16.88
CA SER A 131 -7.86 25.16 16.45
C SER A 131 -7.01 26.32 15.89
N TYR A 132 -5.71 26.34 16.18
CA TYR A 132 -4.75 27.31 15.64
C TYR A 132 -4.30 26.99 14.21
N VAL A 133 -4.64 25.81 13.70
CA VAL A 133 -4.27 25.35 12.35
C VAL A 133 -5.48 24.78 11.58
N SER A 134 -6.69 25.20 11.97
CA SER A 134 -7.95 24.73 11.36
C SER A 134 -8.20 25.30 9.97
N GLU A 135 -7.57 26.43 9.64
CA GLU A 135 -7.80 27.21 8.42
C GLU A 135 -6.47 27.43 7.68
N ASP A 136 -6.51 27.40 6.34
CA ASP A 136 -5.31 27.58 5.51
C ASP A 136 -4.63 28.94 5.76
N GLU A 137 -5.40 30.00 6.05
CA GLU A 137 -4.86 31.33 6.39
C GLU A 137 -4.04 31.32 7.69
N LYS A 138 -4.54 30.62 8.72
CA LYS A 138 -3.82 30.44 9.99
C LYS A 138 -2.56 29.59 9.82
N ILE A 139 -2.61 28.57 8.96
CA ILE A 139 -1.41 27.76 8.65
C ILE A 139 -0.33 28.65 8.01
N LEU A 140 -0.73 29.53 7.08
CA LEU A 140 0.20 30.42 6.38
C LEU A 140 0.84 31.47 7.30
N SER A 141 0.17 31.87 8.39
CA SER A 141 0.74 32.86 9.33
C SER A 141 1.94 32.33 10.12
N PHE A 142 2.13 31.00 10.20
CA PHE A 142 3.35 30.41 10.77
C PHE A 142 4.55 30.45 9.81
N GLY A 143 4.33 30.84 8.55
CA GLY A 143 5.34 30.83 7.50
C GLY A 143 5.64 29.42 6.98
N SER A 144 6.73 29.31 6.22
CA SER A 144 7.18 28.05 5.63
C SER A 144 8.56 27.66 6.14
N GLY A 145 8.72 26.40 6.52
CA GLY A 145 9.98 25.83 6.96
C GLY A 145 10.15 25.83 8.48
N LYS A 146 10.96 24.87 8.92
CA LYS A 146 11.22 24.51 10.32
C LYS A 146 11.52 25.72 11.23
N SER A 147 12.45 26.60 10.85
CA SER A 147 12.86 27.76 11.67
C SER A 147 11.78 28.84 11.79
N ALA A 148 11.08 29.15 10.68
CA ALA A 148 10.03 30.16 10.67
C ALA A 148 8.84 29.74 11.54
N ILE A 149 8.43 28.47 11.41
CA ILE A 149 7.36 27.87 12.19
C ILE A 149 7.71 27.83 13.68
N SER A 150 8.95 27.46 14.02
CA SER A 150 9.42 27.46 15.41
C SER A 150 9.38 28.86 16.02
N PHE A 151 9.85 29.88 15.28
CA PHE A 151 9.79 31.27 15.71
C PHE A 151 8.34 31.74 15.93
N ALA A 152 7.47 31.51 14.95
CA ALA A 152 6.05 31.89 15.05
C ALA A 152 5.33 31.19 16.21
N SER A 153 5.66 29.92 16.47
CA SER A 153 5.09 29.17 17.60
C SER A 153 5.54 29.75 18.94
N LYS A 154 6.82 30.17 19.06
CA LYS A 154 7.33 30.84 20.27
C LYS A 154 6.69 32.21 20.49
N SER A 155 6.53 33.00 19.43
CA SER A 155 5.80 34.28 19.52
C SER A 155 4.37 34.07 19.97
N LEU A 156 3.66 33.09 19.39
CA LEU A 156 2.29 32.77 19.77
C LEU A 156 2.18 32.31 21.24
N GLU A 157 3.17 31.56 21.76
CA GLU A 157 3.23 31.19 23.17
C GLU A 157 3.39 32.40 24.11
N LEU A 158 4.10 33.44 23.68
CA LEU A 158 4.27 34.65 24.47
C LEU A 158 3.01 35.52 24.46
N GLU A 159 2.35 35.60 23.30
CA GLU A 159 1.25 36.54 23.02
C GLU A 159 -0.14 36.00 23.36
N ASP A 160 -0.38 34.69 23.19
CA ASP A 160 -1.68 34.06 23.39
C ASP A 160 -1.69 33.18 24.65
N GLU A 161 -2.43 33.62 25.67
CA GLU A 161 -2.57 32.91 26.94
C GLU A 161 -3.20 31.52 26.78
N LYS A 162 -4.19 31.38 25.90
CA LYS A 162 -4.88 30.10 25.66
C LYS A 162 -3.94 29.10 25.00
N PHE A 163 -3.14 29.55 24.03
CA PHE A 163 -2.10 28.73 23.41
C PHE A 163 -1.05 28.30 24.44
N ARG A 164 -0.55 29.25 25.24
CA ARG A 164 0.45 28.99 26.30
C ARG A 164 -0.04 27.97 27.33
N LEU A 165 -1.28 28.10 27.80
CA LEU A 165 -1.87 27.15 28.74
C LEU A 165 -2.02 25.76 28.11
N ALA A 166 -2.38 25.67 26.82
CA ALA A 166 -2.46 24.39 26.12
C ALA A 166 -1.09 23.70 25.97
N ILE A 167 -0.02 24.47 25.71
CA ILE A 167 1.35 23.94 25.69
C ILE A 167 1.78 23.44 27.08
N LEU A 168 1.46 24.19 28.14
CA LEU A 168 1.75 23.78 29.52
C LEU A 168 0.98 22.52 29.92
N ASP A 169 -0.29 22.42 29.55
CA ASP A 169 -1.11 21.23 29.76
C ASP A 169 -0.53 20.02 29.03
N LEU A 170 -0.10 20.19 27.77
CA LEU A 170 0.55 19.13 27.01
C LEU A 170 1.84 18.66 27.71
N SER A 171 2.68 19.59 28.15
CA SER A 171 3.89 19.29 28.94
C SER A 171 3.56 18.47 30.20
N ASN A 172 2.54 18.89 30.96
CA ASN A 172 2.12 18.20 32.17
C ASN A 172 1.63 16.77 31.90
N ILE A 173 0.88 16.57 30.81
CA ILE A 173 0.42 15.23 30.39
C ILE A 173 1.62 14.35 30.01
N ILE A 174 2.57 14.87 29.23
CA ILE A 174 3.79 14.13 28.84
C ILE A 174 4.58 13.75 30.10
N GLN A 175 4.81 14.70 31.02
CA GLN A 175 5.52 14.44 32.26
C GLN A 175 4.82 13.39 33.13
N LYS A 176 3.49 13.43 33.19
CA LYS A 176 2.70 12.41 33.90
C LYS A 176 2.91 11.04 33.29
N ILE A 177 2.87 10.92 31.95
CA ILE A 177 3.15 9.67 31.25
C ILE A 177 4.55 9.17 31.59
N ILE A 178 5.58 10.01 31.49
CA ILE A 178 6.97 9.62 31.84
C ILE A 178 7.02 9.06 33.27
N ASN A 179 6.35 9.72 34.23
CA ASN A 179 6.40 9.35 35.64
C ASN A 179 5.58 8.09 35.97
N SER A 180 4.52 7.81 35.22
CA SER A 180 3.61 6.68 35.49
C SER A 180 3.77 5.53 34.50
N HIS A 181 4.66 5.62 33.51
CA HIS A 181 4.79 4.62 32.48
C HIS A 181 5.27 3.29 33.06
N SER A 182 4.61 2.21 32.64
CA SER A 182 5.03 0.86 32.95
C SER A 182 5.13 0.09 31.64
N LYS A 183 6.21 -0.67 31.47
CA LYS A 183 6.38 -1.49 30.28
C LYS A 183 5.29 -2.57 30.26
N ASN A 184 4.65 -2.76 29.12
CA ASN A 184 3.67 -3.83 28.93
C ASN A 184 4.41 -5.17 28.68
N PRO A 185 4.32 -6.17 29.57
CA PRO A 185 5.05 -7.43 29.43
C PRO A 185 4.69 -8.21 28.16
N GLU A 186 3.42 -8.16 27.75
CA GLU A 186 2.94 -8.82 26.52
C GLU A 186 3.58 -8.17 25.29
N LEU A 187 3.65 -6.84 25.26
CA LEU A 187 4.32 -6.10 24.19
C LEU A 187 5.82 -6.41 24.13
N LEU A 188 6.50 -6.41 25.28
CA LEU A 188 7.92 -6.76 25.35
C LEU A 188 8.19 -8.18 24.82
N GLN A 189 7.30 -9.12 25.14
CA GLN A 189 7.39 -10.47 24.62
C GLN A 189 7.25 -10.48 23.10
N ILE A 190 6.25 -9.79 22.54
CA ILE A 190 6.04 -9.68 21.08
C ILE A 190 7.30 -9.11 20.40
N LEU A 191 7.82 -7.98 20.90
CA LEU A 191 8.99 -7.31 20.35
C LEU A 191 10.25 -8.19 20.44
N SER A 192 10.41 -8.93 21.54
CA SER A 192 11.54 -9.86 21.71
C SER A 192 11.50 -11.04 20.74
N ILE A 193 10.32 -11.62 20.46
CA ILE A 193 10.14 -12.71 19.51
C ILE A 193 10.54 -12.23 18.11
N SER A 194 10.04 -11.06 17.70
CA SER A 194 10.38 -10.46 16.41
C SER A 194 11.88 -10.16 16.30
N SER A 195 12.51 -9.71 17.38
CA SER A 195 13.97 -9.47 17.44
C SER A 195 14.79 -10.74 17.27
N ASN A 196 14.40 -11.81 17.96
CA ASN A 196 15.09 -13.09 17.83
C ASN A 196 14.94 -13.68 16.42
N ALA A 197 13.77 -13.54 15.79
CA ALA A 197 13.57 -13.94 14.40
C ALA A 197 14.53 -13.19 13.45
N GLY A 198 14.70 -11.87 13.65
CA GLY A 198 15.66 -11.05 12.92
C GLY A 198 17.13 -11.45 13.14
N ILE A 199 17.50 -11.85 14.36
CA ILE A 199 18.85 -12.32 14.67
C ILE A 199 19.17 -13.64 13.96
N LEU A 200 18.16 -14.47 13.67
CA LEU A 200 18.37 -15.79 13.03
C LEU A 200 18.28 -15.75 11.51
N SER A 201 17.75 -14.66 10.94
CA SER A 201 17.72 -14.39 9.49
C SER A 201 19.00 -13.72 8.98
N LYS A 202 20.18 -14.00 9.57
CA LYS A 202 21.47 -13.36 9.19
C LYS A 202 21.85 -13.51 7.72
N ASN A 203 21.33 -14.53 7.04
CA ASN A 203 21.58 -14.80 5.63
C ASN A 203 20.34 -14.44 4.80
N PHE A 204 20.03 -13.15 4.70
CA PHE A 204 19.02 -12.67 3.76
C PHE A 204 19.47 -12.99 2.33
N HIS A 205 18.78 -13.92 1.68
CA HIS A 205 19.10 -14.31 0.32
C HIS A 205 18.56 -13.27 -0.68
N VAL A 206 19.45 -12.68 -1.46
CA VAL A 206 19.11 -11.88 -2.64
C VAL A 206 20.22 -12.08 -3.67
N CYS A 207 19.87 -12.52 -4.87
CA CYS A 207 20.88 -12.79 -5.91
C CYS A 207 21.46 -11.47 -6.45
N GLU A 208 20.60 -10.63 -7.04
CA GLU A 208 20.99 -9.33 -7.60
C GLU A 208 19.80 -8.38 -7.56
N ILE A 209 20.03 -7.16 -7.11
CA ILE A 209 19.00 -6.12 -7.02
C ILE A 209 18.71 -5.57 -8.41
N ARG A 210 17.47 -5.76 -8.89
CA ARG A 210 17.04 -5.34 -10.24
C ARG A 210 15.55 -5.08 -10.33
N GLU A 211 15.15 -4.39 -11.41
CA GLU A 211 13.75 -4.17 -11.80
C GLU A 211 13.23 -5.35 -12.59
N THR A 212 12.06 -5.85 -12.18
CA THR A 212 11.33 -6.86 -12.93
C THR A 212 9.91 -6.35 -13.19
N PHE A 213 9.34 -6.58 -14.37
CA PHE A 213 7.97 -6.15 -14.63
C PHE A 213 7.26 -7.24 -15.43
N PHE A 214 7.00 -8.36 -14.75
CA PHE A 214 6.47 -9.57 -15.37
C PHE A 214 4.99 -9.44 -15.72
N LYS A 215 4.24 -8.74 -14.88
CA LYS A 215 2.78 -8.65 -15.00
C LYS A 215 2.29 -8.02 -16.32
N PRO A 216 2.78 -6.85 -16.77
CA PRO A 216 2.32 -6.24 -18.02
C PRO A 216 2.58 -7.15 -19.23
N ALA A 217 3.75 -7.78 -19.25
CA ALA A 217 4.15 -8.67 -20.32
C ALA A 217 3.30 -9.95 -20.33
N LEU A 218 3.00 -10.56 -19.18
CA LEU A 218 2.13 -11.74 -19.09
C LEU A 218 0.72 -11.47 -19.61
N ILE A 219 0.15 -10.32 -19.25
CA ILE A 219 -1.21 -9.92 -19.68
C ILE A 219 -1.22 -9.63 -21.20
N ALA A 220 -0.15 -9.04 -21.73
CA ALA A 220 0.00 -8.81 -23.15
C ALA A 220 0.03 -10.13 -23.93
N LEU A 221 0.84 -11.10 -23.48
CA LEU A 221 0.96 -12.41 -24.13
C LEU A 221 -0.36 -13.19 -24.11
N LEU A 222 -1.15 -13.10 -23.03
CA LEU A 222 -2.49 -13.70 -22.97
C LEU A 222 -3.38 -13.27 -24.13
N ASN A 223 -3.30 -11.99 -24.51
CA ASN A 223 -4.18 -11.41 -25.52
C ASN A 223 -3.65 -11.50 -26.95
N ILE A 224 -2.35 -11.67 -27.11
CA ILE A 224 -1.77 -12.16 -28.38
C ILE A 224 -2.29 -13.58 -28.63
N GLY A 225 -2.43 -14.37 -27.56
CA GLY A 225 -2.97 -15.72 -27.58
C GLY A 225 -1.92 -16.77 -27.89
N VAL A 226 -2.16 -17.98 -27.40
CA VAL A 226 -1.21 -19.11 -27.50
C VAL A 226 -0.79 -19.41 -28.94
N ARG A 227 -1.68 -19.19 -29.92
CA ARG A 227 -1.39 -19.43 -31.35
C ARG A 227 -0.43 -18.42 -31.98
N ASN A 228 -0.39 -17.20 -31.47
CA ASN A 228 0.42 -16.10 -32.05
C ASN A 228 1.66 -15.76 -31.22
N ILE A 229 1.85 -16.40 -30.06
CA ILE A 229 3.04 -16.21 -29.23
C ILE A 229 4.33 -16.63 -29.98
N ASN A 230 4.24 -17.62 -30.86
CA ASN A 230 5.35 -18.04 -31.71
C ASN A 230 5.87 -16.88 -32.56
N ASN A 231 4.98 -16.03 -33.07
CA ASN A 231 5.39 -14.86 -33.85
C ASN A 231 6.13 -13.83 -32.99
N VAL A 232 5.78 -13.71 -31.70
CA VAL A 232 6.47 -12.81 -30.75
C VAL A 232 7.86 -13.33 -30.42
N PHE A 233 8.01 -14.65 -30.24
CA PHE A 233 9.30 -15.29 -30.04
C PHE A 233 10.18 -15.24 -31.30
N ASP A 234 9.62 -15.50 -32.49
CA ASP A 234 10.34 -15.35 -33.76
C ASP A 234 10.87 -13.92 -33.92
N VAL A 235 10.09 -12.88 -33.55
CA VAL A 235 10.57 -11.48 -33.55
C VAL A 235 11.71 -11.26 -32.56
N TYR A 236 11.66 -11.89 -31.39
CA TYR A 236 12.71 -11.79 -30.36
C TYR A 236 14.01 -12.51 -30.73
N GLU A 237 13.89 -13.71 -31.31
CA GLU A 237 15.01 -14.60 -31.64
C GLU A 237 15.67 -14.23 -32.98
N ASP A 238 14.88 -13.86 -34.01
CA ASP A 238 15.37 -13.65 -35.38
C ASP A 238 15.54 -12.16 -35.76
N GLY A 239 15.15 -11.22 -34.89
CA GLY A 239 15.33 -9.78 -35.11
C GLY A 239 14.56 -9.18 -36.30
N GLY A 240 13.57 -9.91 -36.86
CA GLY A 240 12.81 -9.49 -38.04
C GLY A 240 11.29 -9.66 -37.88
N CYS A 241 10.51 -8.75 -38.48
CA CYS A 241 9.04 -8.81 -38.49
C CYS A 241 8.47 -9.50 -39.74
N LYS A 242 7.63 -10.52 -39.54
CA LYS A 242 6.75 -11.09 -40.60
C LYS A 242 5.45 -10.28 -40.70
N PRO A 243 4.77 -10.16 -41.85
CA PRO A 243 3.60 -9.28 -42.03
C PRO A 243 2.42 -9.53 -41.07
N ASN A 244 2.23 -10.77 -40.63
CA ASN A 244 1.23 -11.13 -39.62
C ASN A 244 1.59 -10.66 -38.21
N SER A 245 2.76 -10.04 -37.97
CA SER A 245 3.19 -9.53 -36.66
C SER A 245 2.70 -8.11 -36.37
N LEU A 246 2.26 -7.35 -37.38
CA LEU A 246 1.95 -5.91 -37.23
C LEU A 246 0.82 -5.64 -36.22
N ARG A 247 -0.16 -6.56 -36.12
CA ARG A 247 -1.27 -6.46 -35.17
C ARG A 247 -0.79 -6.68 -33.74
N GLU A 248 0.04 -7.69 -33.52
CA GLU A 248 0.68 -8.04 -32.26
C GLU A 248 1.62 -6.91 -31.83
N LEU A 249 2.40 -6.35 -32.76
CA LEU A 249 3.22 -5.17 -32.50
C LEU A 249 2.37 -3.97 -32.07
N GLY A 250 1.21 -3.75 -32.70
CA GLY A 250 0.27 -2.70 -32.30
C GLY A 250 -0.23 -2.87 -30.85
N LEU A 251 -0.54 -4.10 -30.44
CA LEU A 251 -0.95 -4.42 -29.06
C LEU A 251 0.19 -4.22 -28.06
N LEU A 252 1.38 -4.74 -28.37
CA LEU A 252 2.56 -4.58 -27.53
C LEU A 252 2.96 -3.10 -27.38
N LYS A 253 2.84 -2.30 -28.45
CA LYS A 253 3.03 -0.85 -28.42
C LYS A 253 2.03 -0.17 -27.48
N LYS A 254 0.74 -0.53 -27.53
CA LYS A 254 -0.30 0.05 -26.65
C LYS A 254 -0.04 -0.21 -25.15
N LEU A 255 0.75 -1.22 -24.82
CA LEU A 255 1.11 -1.59 -23.45
C LEU A 255 2.50 -1.08 -23.05
N ASP A 256 3.11 -0.22 -23.88
CA ASP A 256 4.46 0.32 -23.70
C ASP A 256 5.53 -0.79 -23.62
N LEU A 257 5.27 -1.95 -24.25
CA LEU A 257 6.17 -3.11 -24.31
C LEU A 257 7.09 -3.12 -25.55
N LEU A 258 7.00 -2.09 -26.39
CA LEU A 258 7.88 -1.84 -27.52
C LEU A 258 8.40 -0.41 -27.48
N ASN A 259 9.67 -0.25 -27.77
CA ASN A 259 10.30 1.02 -28.10
C ASN A 259 10.42 1.10 -29.63
N ILE A 260 9.69 2.03 -30.25
CA ILE A 260 9.73 2.25 -31.69
C ILE A 260 10.62 3.48 -31.94
N LYS A 261 11.83 3.27 -32.48
CA LYS A 261 12.78 4.36 -32.74
C LYS A 261 12.47 5.11 -34.04
N THR A 262 11.89 4.43 -35.05
CA THR A 262 11.44 5.03 -36.31
C THR A 262 10.14 4.36 -36.80
N SER A 263 9.45 4.94 -37.78
CA SER A 263 8.21 4.38 -38.36
C SER A 263 8.39 3.10 -39.18
N LEU A 264 9.63 2.58 -39.29
CA LEU A 264 9.95 1.38 -40.05
C LEU A 264 9.97 0.14 -39.15
N THR A 265 9.42 -0.97 -39.65
CA THR A 265 9.27 -2.25 -38.93
C THR A 265 10.60 -2.94 -38.56
N LYS A 266 11.74 -2.43 -39.05
CA LYS A 266 13.07 -2.95 -38.76
C LYS A 266 13.72 -2.34 -37.51
N ASP A 267 13.15 -1.27 -36.95
CA ASP A 267 13.69 -0.56 -35.77
C ASP A 267 12.79 -0.71 -34.54
N VAL A 268 12.14 -1.88 -34.43
CA VAL A 268 11.31 -2.24 -33.27
C VAL A 268 12.21 -2.89 -32.22
N GLU A 269 12.39 -2.22 -31.09
CA GLU A 269 13.09 -2.78 -29.95
C GLU A 269 12.07 -3.22 -28.89
N LEU A 270 12.20 -4.45 -28.39
CA LEU A 270 11.37 -4.92 -27.27
C LEU A 270 11.72 -4.12 -26.01
N ASN A 271 10.71 -3.76 -25.22
CA ASN A 271 10.95 -3.21 -23.89
C ASN A 271 11.56 -4.29 -22.97
N GLU A 272 12.37 -3.88 -22.00
CA GLU A 272 12.98 -4.80 -21.03
C GLU A 272 11.96 -5.70 -20.32
N ASN A 273 10.77 -5.20 -20.02
CA ASN A 273 9.69 -5.97 -19.39
C ASN A 273 9.31 -7.21 -20.22
N LEU A 274 9.21 -7.04 -21.54
CA LEU A 274 8.89 -8.13 -22.45
C LEU A 274 10.10 -9.03 -22.66
N LYS A 275 11.32 -8.47 -22.79
CA LYS A 275 12.55 -9.27 -22.88
C LYS A 275 12.74 -10.18 -21.67
N GLN A 276 12.51 -9.69 -20.46
CA GLN A 276 12.58 -10.47 -19.21
C GLN A 276 11.63 -11.66 -19.22
N LEU A 277 10.39 -11.45 -19.66
CA LEU A 277 9.41 -12.53 -19.77
C LEU A 277 9.82 -13.57 -20.83
N LEU A 278 10.26 -13.11 -22.01
CA LEU A 278 10.65 -14.01 -23.10
C LEU A 278 11.89 -14.84 -22.77
N LYS A 279 12.80 -14.32 -21.93
CA LYS A 279 13.94 -15.09 -21.39
C LYS A 279 13.52 -16.33 -20.59
N MET A 280 12.31 -16.37 -20.04
CA MET A 280 11.77 -17.58 -19.38
C MET A 280 11.55 -18.74 -20.36
N GLY A 281 11.53 -18.44 -21.66
CA GLY A 281 11.40 -19.40 -22.72
C GLY A 281 9.96 -19.60 -23.18
N ARG A 282 9.86 -20.03 -24.44
CA ARG A 282 8.60 -20.20 -25.19
C ARG A 282 7.62 -21.13 -24.49
N LYS A 283 8.08 -22.31 -24.10
CA LYS A 283 7.26 -23.32 -23.41
C LYS A 283 6.70 -22.77 -22.10
N TRP A 284 7.53 -22.14 -21.28
CA TRP A 284 7.11 -21.58 -20.00
C TRP A 284 6.02 -20.53 -20.19
N CYS A 285 6.19 -19.62 -21.15
CA CYS A 285 5.19 -18.60 -21.45
C CYS A 285 3.85 -19.22 -21.86
N ILE A 286 3.86 -20.20 -22.78
CA ILE A 286 2.66 -20.92 -23.22
C ILE A 286 1.95 -21.59 -22.04
N ASP A 287 2.70 -22.27 -21.17
CA ASP A 287 2.15 -22.95 -20.00
C ASP A 287 1.45 -21.96 -19.05
N GLN A 288 2.05 -20.79 -18.81
CA GLN A 288 1.43 -19.75 -17.98
C GLN A 288 0.17 -19.17 -18.61
N LEU A 289 0.17 -18.96 -19.93
CA LEU A 289 -1.03 -18.47 -20.62
C LEU A 289 -2.20 -19.43 -20.47
N TYR A 290 -1.96 -20.74 -20.57
CA TYR A 290 -3.00 -21.74 -20.40
C TYR A 290 -3.57 -21.73 -18.97
N ILE A 291 -2.72 -21.56 -17.95
CA ILE A 291 -3.14 -21.44 -16.55
C ILE A 291 -4.05 -20.22 -16.37
N ILE A 292 -3.64 -19.07 -16.93
CA ILE A 292 -4.40 -17.82 -16.81
C ILE A 292 -5.72 -17.94 -17.58
N ASP A 293 -5.71 -18.44 -18.82
CA ASP A 293 -6.91 -18.59 -19.66
C ASP A 293 -7.96 -19.48 -18.98
N ASN A 294 -7.54 -20.62 -18.42
CA ASN A 294 -8.43 -21.49 -17.65
C ASN A 294 -9.00 -20.78 -16.41
N ALA A 295 -8.18 -20.01 -15.68
CA ALA A 295 -8.65 -19.26 -14.53
C ALA A 295 -9.71 -18.21 -14.90
N LEU A 296 -9.60 -17.62 -16.10
CA LEU A 296 -10.56 -16.65 -16.63
C LEU A 296 -11.88 -17.25 -17.07
N GLN A 297 -11.95 -18.58 -17.30
CA GLN A 297 -13.23 -19.26 -17.57
C GLN A 297 -14.17 -19.21 -16.35
N ASN A 298 -13.62 -19.14 -15.14
CA ASN A 298 -14.39 -18.84 -13.94
C ASN A 298 -14.52 -17.32 -13.80
N THR A 299 -15.70 -16.79 -14.13
CA THR A 299 -15.97 -15.35 -14.06
C THR A 299 -15.67 -14.79 -12.66
N HIS A 300 -15.95 -15.54 -11.59
CA HIS A 300 -15.70 -15.13 -10.20
C HIS A 300 -14.23 -15.15 -9.77
N ASN A 301 -13.31 -15.63 -10.62
CA ASN A 301 -11.88 -15.56 -10.33
C ASN A 301 -11.41 -14.09 -10.30
N SER A 302 -10.55 -13.75 -9.33
CA SER A 302 -10.01 -12.40 -9.20
C SER A 302 -9.16 -11.94 -10.41
N ALA A 303 -8.64 -12.87 -11.22
CA ALA A 303 -7.98 -12.60 -12.50
C ALA A 303 -8.95 -12.04 -13.56
N SER A 304 -10.24 -12.37 -13.50
CA SER A 304 -11.26 -11.88 -14.44
C SER A 304 -11.42 -10.37 -14.36
N SER A 305 -11.37 -9.80 -13.14
CA SER A 305 -11.35 -8.35 -12.94
C SER A 305 -10.13 -7.69 -13.59
N LEU A 306 -8.97 -8.36 -13.61
CA LEU A 306 -7.73 -7.84 -14.20
C LEU A 306 -7.80 -7.85 -15.74
N TYR A 307 -8.38 -8.90 -16.32
CA TYR A 307 -8.67 -8.95 -17.75
C TYR A 307 -9.63 -7.84 -18.22
N GLU A 308 -10.60 -7.45 -17.38
CA GLU A 308 -11.48 -6.31 -17.71
C GLU A 308 -10.74 -4.96 -17.77
N HIS A 309 -9.78 -4.70 -16.85
CA HIS A 309 -8.95 -3.49 -16.92
C HIS A 309 -8.10 -3.48 -18.19
N TYR A 310 -7.58 -4.64 -18.59
CA TYR A 310 -6.86 -4.78 -19.86
C TYR A 310 -7.73 -4.44 -21.07
N ARG A 311 -8.98 -4.91 -21.11
CA ARG A 311 -9.91 -4.59 -22.22
C ARG A 311 -10.16 -3.09 -22.34
N ASP A 312 -10.20 -2.38 -21.21
CA ASP A 312 -10.35 -0.91 -21.22
C ASP A 312 -9.08 -0.21 -21.73
N ILE A 313 -7.90 -0.84 -21.69
CA ILE A 313 -6.63 -0.29 -22.21
C ILE A 313 -6.50 -0.49 -23.73
N THR A 314 -6.99 -1.62 -24.24
CA THR A 314 -6.65 -2.06 -25.61
C THR A 314 -7.78 -1.91 -26.63
N ASN A 315 -9.03 -1.78 -26.18
CA ASN A 315 -10.21 -1.68 -27.04
C ASN A 315 -10.83 -0.26 -26.99
N ASP A 316 -10.36 0.61 -27.88
CA ASP A 316 -10.77 2.02 -27.94
C ASP A 316 -12.26 2.16 -28.31
N GLU A 317 -12.80 1.28 -29.16
CA GLU A 317 -14.21 1.27 -29.55
C GLU A 317 -15.11 0.96 -28.35
N LEU A 318 -14.71 -0.01 -27.53
CA LEU A 318 -15.43 -0.39 -26.31
C LEU A 318 -15.42 0.74 -25.29
N VAL A 319 -14.28 1.40 -25.07
CA VAL A 319 -14.17 2.56 -24.18
C VAL A 319 -15.04 3.71 -24.70
N SER A 320 -14.99 3.99 -26.00
CA SER A 320 -15.81 5.01 -26.65
C SER A 320 -17.30 4.74 -26.47
N LYS A 321 -17.74 3.49 -26.68
CA LYS A 321 -19.13 3.07 -26.47
C LYS A 321 -19.56 3.29 -25.01
N ARG A 322 -18.71 2.96 -24.05
CA ARG A 322 -18.99 3.13 -22.61
C ARG A 322 -19.06 4.59 -22.18
N ILE A 323 -18.12 5.41 -22.64
CA ILE A 323 -18.14 6.85 -22.38
C ILE A 323 -19.44 7.42 -22.91
N LYS A 324 -19.84 7.07 -24.15
CA LYS A 324 -21.14 7.44 -24.71
C LYS A 324 -22.29 7.02 -23.80
N LEU A 325 -22.42 5.73 -23.47
CA LEU A 325 -23.49 5.22 -22.61
C LEU A 325 -23.58 5.97 -21.27
N LEU A 326 -22.45 6.19 -20.60
CA LEU A 326 -22.40 6.92 -19.34
C LEU A 326 -22.83 8.39 -19.49
N THR A 327 -22.41 9.06 -20.57
CA THR A 327 -22.77 10.47 -20.82
C THR A 327 -24.21 10.66 -21.29
N PHE A 328 -24.82 9.65 -21.92
CA PHE A 328 -26.22 9.70 -22.36
C PHE A 328 -27.22 9.38 -21.25
N ALA A 329 -26.78 8.80 -20.12
CA ALA A 329 -27.58 8.59 -18.94
C ALA A 329 -27.81 9.92 -18.18
N LYS A 330 -28.85 10.67 -18.60
CA LYS A 330 -29.11 12.05 -18.12
C LYS A 330 -29.96 12.15 -16.86
N ASP A 331 -30.58 11.05 -16.44
CA ASP A 331 -31.47 10.95 -15.30
C ASP A 331 -31.16 9.72 -14.44
N GLU A 332 -31.80 9.66 -13.26
CA GLU A 332 -31.57 8.63 -12.26
C GLU A 332 -31.86 7.22 -12.79
N ASP A 333 -32.95 7.06 -13.54
CA ASP A 333 -33.40 5.75 -14.03
C ASP A 333 -32.48 5.20 -15.12
N SER A 334 -32.13 6.04 -16.09
CA SER A 334 -31.18 5.69 -17.16
C SER A 334 -29.80 5.36 -16.58
N LEU A 335 -29.35 6.09 -15.57
CA LEU A 335 -28.06 5.83 -14.94
C LEU A 335 -28.10 4.58 -14.06
N ARG A 336 -29.21 4.32 -13.38
CA ARG A 336 -29.44 3.08 -12.62
C ARG A 336 -29.40 1.88 -13.56
N GLU A 337 -30.05 1.97 -14.73
CA GLU A 337 -29.98 0.93 -15.76
C GLU A 337 -28.54 0.67 -16.17
N VAL A 338 -27.77 1.71 -16.50
CA VAL A 338 -26.35 1.57 -16.87
C VAL A 338 -25.50 0.99 -15.72
N LEU A 339 -25.71 1.41 -14.47
CA LEU A 339 -24.97 0.93 -13.29
C LEU A 339 -25.24 -0.53 -12.95
N LEU A 340 -26.46 -1.01 -13.17
CA LEU A 340 -26.91 -2.36 -12.83
C LEU A 340 -26.91 -3.31 -14.04
N ASN A 341 -26.56 -2.81 -15.23
CA ASN A 341 -26.50 -3.61 -16.44
C ASN A 341 -25.35 -4.64 -16.37
N ASP A 342 -25.72 -5.92 -16.39
CA ASP A 342 -24.81 -7.08 -16.42
C ASP A 342 -24.66 -7.70 -17.82
N GLN A 343 -25.36 -7.19 -18.84
CA GLN A 343 -25.44 -7.77 -20.18
C GLN A 343 -24.12 -7.72 -20.96
N ASP A 344 -23.10 -6.99 -20.49
CA ASP A 344 -21.76 -7.00 -21.11
C ASP A 344 -20.83 -8.11 -20.60
N GLY A 345 -21.37 -9.01 -19.76
CA GLY A 345 -20.70 -10.21 -19.24
C GLY A 345 -19.59 -9.90 -18.23
N ARG A 346 -19.58 -8.69 -17.67
CA ARG A 346 -18.59 -8.25 -16.68
C ARG A 346 -19.07 -8.48 -15.26
N LEU A 347 -18.10 -8.64 -14.38
CA LEU A 347 -18.36 -8.60 -12.95
C LEU A 347 -18.28 -7.18 -12.41
N ARG A 348 -17.40 -6.32 -12.94
CA ARG A 348 -17.18 -4.98 -12.37
C ARG A 348 -18.24 -3.98 -12.83
N CYS A 349 -18.68 -3.11 -11.92
CA CYS A 349 -19.51 -1.95 -12.24
C CYS A 349 -18.64 -0.83 -12.86
N TRP A 350 -18.33 -0.98 -14.16
CA TRP A 350 -17.52 -0.01 -14.92
C TRP A 350 -18.04 1.44 -14.93
N PRO A 351 -19.36 1.75 -14.85
CA PRO A 351 -19.83 3.13 -14.91
C PRO A 351 -19.36 3.97 -13.73
N LEU A 352 -19.43 3.40 -12.52
CA LEU A 352 -18.91 4.03 -11.29
C LEU A 352 -17.39 4.26 -11.39
N ASP A 353 -16.71 3.28 -11.95
CA ASP A 353 -15.27 3.23 -12.11
C ASP A 353 -14.78 4.30 -13.12
N TYR A 354 -15.49 4.47 -14.24
CA TYR A 354 -15.23 5.53 -15.23
C TYR A 354 -15.55 6.91 -14.66
N PHE A 355 -16.65 7.01 -13.92
CA PHE A 355 -17.07 8.24 -13.27
C PHE A 355 -16.00 8.80 -12.33
N VAL A 356 -15.44 7.96 -11.47
CA VAL A 356 -14.37 8.37 -10.55
C VAL A 356 -13.12 8.84 -11.30
N ILE A 357 -12.76 8.18 -12.40
CA ILE A 357 -11.58 8.55 -13.21
C ILE A 357 -11.80 9.91 -13.89
N ILE A 358 -12.92 10.05 -14.59
CA ILE A 358 -13.25 11.28 -15.32
C ILE A 358 -13.33 12.46 -14.37
N GLN A 359 -14.00 12.29 -13.23
CA GLN A 359 -14.13 13.37 -12.26
C GLN A 359 -12.78 13.77 -11.64
N ARG A 360 -11.85 12.82 -11.49
CA ARG A 360 -10.48 13.12 -11.06
C ARG A 360 -9.72 13.98 -12.08
N ASP A 361 -9.93 13.71 -13.36
CA ASP A 361 -9.34 14.48 -14.46
C ASP A 361 -9.92 15.90 -14.54
N HIS A 362 -11.25 16.04 -14.50
CA HIS A 362 -11.95 17.33 -14.53
C HIS A 362 -11.57 18.23 -13.35
N THR A 363 -11.34 17.66 -12.17
CA THR A 363 -10.98 18.43 -10.97
C THR A 363 -9.49 18.77 -10.89
N LYS A 364 -8.67 18.40 -11.90
CA LYS A 364 -7.20 18.58 -11.95
C LYS A 364 -6.49 18.15 -10.67
N GLY A 365 -7.10 17.25 -9.91
CA GLY A 365 -6.69 16.92 -8.56
C GLY A 365 -6.69 15.42 -8.36
N LYS A 366 -5.58 14.87 -7.84
CA LYS A 366 -5.45 13.47 -7.39
C LYS A 366 -6.39 13.10 -6.21
N LYS A 367 -7.44 13.89 -5.95
CA LYS A 367 -8.26 13.84 -4.72
C LYS A 367 -9.68 13.32 -4.91
N TYR A 368 -10.20 13.28 -6.15
CA TYR A 368 -11.50 12.64 -6.40
C TYR A 368 -11.32 11.12 -6.56
N GLY A 369 -12.02 10.37 -5.70
CA GLY A 369 -11.88 8.93 -5.50
C GLY A 369 -13.02 8.40 -4.63
N PHE A 370 -13.05 7.08 -4.37
CA PHE A 370 -14.11 6.47 -3.57
C PHE A 370 -14.28 7.11 -2.18
N LYS A 371 -13.20 7.61 -1.56
CA LYS A 371 -13.29 8.33 -0.27
C LYS A 371 -14.12 9.62 -0.38
N LYS A 372 -13.85 10.45 -1.40
CA LYS A 372 -14.57 11.71 -1.61
C LYS A 372 -16.03 11.45 -1.99
N LEU A 373 -16.26 10.48 -2.88
CA LEU A 373 -17.62 10.08 -3.27
C LEU A 373 -18.40 9.49 -2.08
N SER A 374 -17.79 8.62 -1.27
CA SER A 374 -18.40 8.12 -0.03
C SER A 374 -18.82 9.24 0.90
N SER A 375 -17.98 10.26 1.09
CA SER A 375 -18.31 11.43 1.91
C SER A 375 -19.48 12.24 1.37
N GLU A 376 -19.60 12.40 0.04
CA GLU A 376 -20.71 13.10 -0.60
C GLU A 376 -22.03 12.33 -0.47
N LEU A 377 -21.95 11.00 -0.43
CA LEU A 377 -23.10 10.11 -0.31
C LEU A 377 -23.45 9.75 1.15
N ASN A 378 -22.70 10.27 2.13
CA ASN A 378 -22.78 9.86 3.54
C ASN A 378 -22.66 8.33 3.73
N ILE A 379 -21.84 7.67 2.89
CA ILE A 379 -21.55 6.24 2.95
C ILE A 379 -20.26 6.03 3.75
N PRO A 380 -20.23 5.15 4.76
CA PRO A 380 -19.04 4.90 5.56
C PRO A 380 -17.82 4.50 4.71
N TYR A 381 -16.69 5.15 4.98
CA TYR A 381 -15.39 4.84 4.37
C TYR A 381 -14.38 4.56 5.50
N ILE A 382 -14.27 3.30 5.91
CA ILE A 382 -13.52 2.89 7.10
C ILE A 382 -12.28 2.13 6.67
N GLY A 383 -11.10 2.64 7.03
CA GLY A 383 -9.82 1.96 6.78
C GLY A 383 -9.50 1.68 5.32
N GLY A 384 -9.96 2.53 4.38
CA GLY A 384 -9.80 2.29 2.94
C GLY A 384 -10.89 1.42 2.31
N ILE A 385 -11.84 0.92 3.11
CA ILE A 385 -12.92 0.05 2.69
C ILE A 385 -14.22 0.85 2.68
N SER A 386 -14.91 0.85 1.54
CA SER A 386 -16.25 1.41 1.39
C SER A 386 -17.15 0.45 0.62
N PRO A 387 -18.45 0.42 0.94
CA PRO A 387 -19.48 -0.20 0.10
C PRO A 387 -19.31 0.10 -1.40
N LEU A 388 -18.96 1.34 -1.76
CA LEU A 388 -18.74 1.75 -3.15
C LEU A 388 -17.64 0.96 -3.85
N SER A 389 -16.53 0.67 -3.16
CA SER A 389 -15.42 -0.08 -3.75
C SER A 389 -15.79 -1.55 -3.99
N LYS A 390 -16.62 -2.13 -3.12
CA LYS A 390 -17.16 -3.49 -3.27
C LYS A 390 -18.18 -3.54 -4.40
N PHE A 391 -19.04 -2.52 -4.47
CA PHE A 391 -20.00 -2.36 -5.55
C PHE A 391 -19.31 -2.21 -6.90
N ALA A 392 -18.31 -1.34 -6.98
CA ALA A 392 -17.45 -1.19 -8.15
C ALA A 392 -16.85 -2.54 -8.56
N SER A 393 -16.38 -3.35 -7.61
CA SER A 393 -15.82 -4.69 -7.90
C SER A 393 -16.84 -5.76 -8.31
N GLY A 394 -18.14 -5.46 -8.29
CA GLY A 394 -19.19 -6.37 -8.75
C GLY A 394 -20.14 -6.90 -7.69
N ASN A 395 -19.93 -6.55 -6.42
CA ASN A 395 -20.87 -6.92 -5.37
C ASN A 395 -22.05 -5.94 -5.36
N VAL A 396 -23.05 -6.17 -6.22
CA VAL A 396 -24.24 -5.33 -6.34
C VAL A 396 -25.02 -5.19 -5.03
N ASN A 397 -24.94 -6.18 -4.14
CA ASN A 397 -25.61 -6.19 -2.83
C ASN A 397 -24.88 -5.37 -1.77
N SER A 398 -23.71 -4.82 -2.09
CA SER A 398 -22.96 -3.99 -1.12
C SER A 398 -23.57 -2.60 -0.92
N LEU A 399 -24.48 -2.15 -1.79
CA LEU A 399 -25.27 -0.93 -1.63
C LEU A 399 -26.76 -1.27 -1.55
N SER A 400 -27.47 -0.57 -0.68
CA SER A 400 -28.92 -0.57 -0.62
C SER A 400 -29.55 0.16 -1.82
N LYS A 401 -30.84 -0.07 -2.08
CA LYS A 401 -31.59 0.65 -3.13
C LYS A 401 -31.53 2.17 -2.96
N SER A 402 -31.65 2.66 -1.71
CA SER A 402 -31.54 4.08 -1.39
C SER A 402 -30.15 4.65 -1.67
N GLU A 403 -29.09 3.90 -1.36
CA GLU A 403 -27.71 4.31 -1.65
C GLU A 403 -27.43 4.32 -3.15
N ILE A 404 -27.97 3.36 -3.91
CA ILE A 404 -27.90 3.36 -5.38
C ILE A 404 -28.60 4.58 -5.96
N SER A 405 -29.81 4.91 -5.50
CA SER A 405 -30.51 6.14 -5.89
C SER A 405 -29.71 7.41 -5.60
N LEU A 406 -29.09 7.49 -4.42
CA LEU A 406 -28.27 8.65 -4.06
C LEU A 406 -27.00 8.74 -4.91
N LEU A 407 -26.37 7.59 -5.20
CA LEU A 407 -25.23 7.48 -6.10
C LEU A 407 -25.60 7.96 -7.51
N CYS A 408 -26.70 7.46 -8.07
CA CYS A 408 -27.20 7.89 -9.38
C CYS A 408 -27.44 9.40 -9.41
N ASN A 409 -28.19 9.94 -8.44
CA ASN A 409 -28.48 11.36 -8.37
C ASN A 409 -27.21 12.23 -8.29
N THR A 410 -26.22 11.78 -7.52
CA THR A 410 -24.94 12.47 -7.40
C THR A 410 -24.17 12.42 -8.72
N MET A 411 -24.04 11.25 -9.33
CA MET A 411 -23.38 11.07 -10.62
C MET A 411 -24.06 11.90 -11.72
N CYS A 412 -25.39 11.92 -11.81
CA CYS A 412 -26.13 12.73 -12.79
C CYS A 412 -25.83 14.23 -12.67
N LYS A 413 -25.68 14.77 -11.44
CA LYS A 413 -25.32 16.18 -11.23
C LYS A 413 -23.98 16.52 -11.86
N TYR A 414 -22.99 15.65 -11.70
CA TYR A 414 -21.65 15.85 -12.28
C TYR A 414 -21.63 15.62 -13.79
N ILE A 415 -22.27 14.55 -14.28
CA ILE A 415 -22.29 14.20 -15.71
C ILE A 415 -22.93 15.31 -16.54
N LYS A 416 -23.97 16.00 -16.03
CA LYS A 416 -24.56 17.19 -16.69
C LYS A 416 -23.55 18.30 -16.98
N GLY A 417 -22.48 18.40 -16.17
CA GLY A 417 -21.40 19.37 -16.34
C GLY A 417 -20.23 18.87 -17.18
N TRP A 418 -20.25 17.63 -17.68
CA TRP A 418 -19.18 17.09 -18.50
C TRP A 418 -19.34 17.55 -19.96
N GLU A 419 -18.28 18.16 -20.50
CA GLU A 419 -18.19 18.43 -21.93
C GLU A 419 -17.73 17.16 -22.65
N TYR A 420 -18.62 16.56 -23.45
CA TYR A 420 -18.35 15.31 -24.17
C TYR A 420 -17.04 15.33 -25.00
N ILE A 421 -16.71 16.48 -25.62
CA ILE A 421 -15.50 16.66 -26.44
C ILE A 421 -14.21 16.61 -25.60
N LYS A 422 -14.30 16.90 -24.29
CA LYS A 422 -13.14 16.90 -23.37
C LYS A 422 -12.88 15.54 -22.72
N LEU A 423 -13.78 14.55 -22.87
CA LEU A 423 -13.61 13.22 -22.31
C LEU A 423 -12.65 12.40 -23.16
N SER A 424 -11.43 12.22 -22.68
CA SER A 424 -10.39 11.47 -23.38
C SER A 424 -10.43 9.98 -23.02
N ILE A 425 -10.38 9.13 -24.05
CA ILE A 425 -10.08 7.70 -23.94
C ILE A 425 -8.74 7.50 -23.22
N ASP A 426 -7.74 8.35 -23.52
CA ASP A 426 -6.41 8.27 -22.94
C ASP A 426 -6.43 8.43 -21.42
N THR A 427 -7.31 9.27 -20.88
CA THR A 427 -7.47 9.45 -19.42
C THR A 427 -7.91 8.13 -18.76
N ILE A 428 -8.91 7.46 -19.33
CA ILE A 428 -9.36 6.14 -18.85
C ILE A 428 -8.22 5.13 -18.97
N GLN A 429 -7.58 5.05 -20.14
CA GLN A 429 -6.52 4.08 -20.41
C GLN A 429 -5.33 4.27 -19.47
N LYS A 430 -4.90 5.50 -19.21
CA LYS A 430 -3.80 5.81 -18.28
C LYS A 430 -4.09 5.35 -16.86
N ASP A 431 -5.30 5.62 -16.35
CA ASP A 431 -5.70 5.15 -15.01
C ASP A 431 -5.79 3.61 -14.95
N ARG A 432 -6.34 2.99 -16.00
CA ARG A 432 -6.44 1.53 -16.08
C ARG A 432 -5.08 0.86 -16.19
N ARG A 433 -4.11 1.44 -16.90
CA ARG A 433 -2.71 0.97 -16.92
C ARG A 433 -2.15 0.97 -15.49
N ILE A 434 -2.29 2.06 -14.75
CA ILE A 434 -1.83 2.15 -13.34
C ILE A 434 -2.54 1.11 -12.45
N THR A 435 -3.85 0.90 -12.63
CA THR A 435 -4.60 -0.11 -11.87
C THR A 435 -4.15 -1.53 -12.19
N LEU A 436 -3.89 -1.82 -13.47
CA LEU A 436 -3.36 -3.09 -13.93
C LEU A 436 -2.00 -3.37 -13.28
N MET A 437 -1.14 -2.36 -13.20
CA MET A 437 0.16 -2.41 -12.52
C MET A 437 0.07 -2.69 -11.01
N LYS A 438 -1.07 -2.47 -10.35
CA LYS A 438 -1.20 -2.64 -8.90
C LYS A 438 -1.75 -4.00 -8.46
N LYS A 439 -2.55 -4.67 -9.30
CA LYS A 439 -3.20 -5.94 -8.92
C LYS A 439 -2.20 -7.12 -9.04
N LEU A 440 -2.33 -8.11 -8.15
CA LEU A 440 -1.41 -9.26 -8.01
C LEU A 440 -1.99 -10.62 -8.47
N SER A 441 -3.30 -10.73 -8.68
CA SER A 441 -4.00 -12.02 -8.79
C SER A 441 -3.48 -12.96 -9.89
N VAL A 442 -2.99 -12.42 -11.02
CA VAL A 442 -2.40 -13.24 -12.08
C VAL A 442 -1.06 -13.84 -11.66
N LEU A 443 -0.27 -13.10 -10.89
CA LEU A 443 1.01 -13.57 -10.38
C LEU A 443 0.81 -14.69 -9.35
N ASP A 444 -0.22 -14.57 -8.50
CA ASP A 444 -0.59 -15.63 -7.56
C ASP A 444 -0.95 -16.93 -8.30
N LEU A 445 -1.75 -16.86 -9.37
CA LEU A 445 -2.09 -18.04 -10.18
C LEU A 445 -0.86 -18.73 -10.78
N VAL A 446 0.04 -17.93 -11.38
CA VAL A 446 1.29 -18.43 -11.97
C VAL A 446 2.15 -19.12 -10.91
N VAL A 447 2.33 -18.47 -9.76
CA VAL A 447 3.17 -18.99 -8.67
C VAL A 447 2.56 -20.24 -8.06
N GLY A 448 1.26 -20.23 -7.73
CA GLY A 448 0.57 -21.38 -7.14
C GLY A 448 0.62 -22.60 -8.05
N SER A 449 0.38 -22.42 -9.35
CA SER A 449 0.48 -23.51 -10.33
C SER A 449 1.92 -24.00 -10.48
N TYR A 450 2.90 -23.09 -10.52
CA TYR A 450 4.31 -23.45 -10.64
C TYR A 450 4.81 -24.23 -9.42
N LEU A 451 4.50 -23.77 -8.20
CA LEU A 451 4.83 -24.46 -6.96
C LEU A 451 4.22 -25.87 -6.93
N SER A 452 2.93 -25.99 -7.30
CA SER A 452 2.22 -27.28 -7.31
C SER A 452 2.79 -28.28 -8.32
N LYS A 453 3.40 -27.80 -9.41
CA LYS A 453 4.05 -28.65 -10.42
C LYS A 453 5.46 -29.08 -10.02
N GLN A 454 6.19 -28.24 -9.29
CA GLN A 454 7.60 -28.46 -8.97
C GLN A 454 7.80 -29.15 -7.62
N LEU A 455 6.87 -28.99 -6.68
CA LEU A 455 6.95 -29.61 -5.36
C LEU A 455 6.22 -30.97 -5.34
N PRO A 456 6.63 -31.91 -4.47
CA PRO A 456 5.91 -33.16 -4.25
C PRO A 456 4.44 -32.93 -3.88
N SER A 457 3.57 -33.84 -4.31
CA SER A 457 2.12 -33.75 -4.11
C SER A 457 1.67 -33.73 -2.64
N GLU A 458 2.52 -34.24 -1.75
CA GLU A 458 2.29 -34.33 -0.31
C GLU A 458 2.65 -33.02 0.42
N VAL A 459 3.30 -32.06 -0.27
CA VAL A 459 3.47 -30.70 0.24
C VAL A 459 2.12 -29.99 0.25
N ASN A 460 1.72 -29.50 1.42
CA ASN A 460 0.49 -28.74 1.56
C ASN A 460 0.73 -27.27 1.18
N ILE A 461 0.13 -26.82 0.07
CA ILE A 461 0.15 -25.43 -0.38
C ILE A 461 -1.21 -24.80 -0.08
N GLN A 462 -1.25 -23.92 0.91
CA GLN A 462 -2.43 -23.14 1.25
C GLN A 462 -2.31 -21.72 0.70
N GLU A 463 -3.24 -21.33 -0.18
CA GLU A 463 -3.34 -19.97 -0.69
C GLU A 463 -4.03 -19.02 0.31
N ASN A 464 -3.71 -17.73 0.25
CA ASN A 464 -4.34 -16.66 1.03
C ASN A 464 -4.32 -16.90 2.55
N PHE A 465 -3.19 -17.37 3.07
CA PHE A 465 -3.00 -17.56 4.51
C PHE A 465 -2.97 -16.21 5.23
N SER A 466 -3.54 -16.12 6.42
CA SER A 466 -3.61 -14.85 7.14
C SER A 466 -3.32 -15.04 8.61
N VAL A 467 -2.48 -14.15 9.14
CA VAL A 467 -2.10 -14.07 10.54
C VAL A 467 -2.63 -12.77 11.11
N ARG A 468 -3.10 -12.79 12.35
CA ARG A 468 -3.56 -11.58 13.05
C ARG A 468 -2.61 -11.27 14.19
N HIS A 469 -2.18 -10.02 14.25
CA HIS A 469 -1.39 -9.46 15.34
C HIS A 469 -1.98 -9.88 16.71
N PRO A 470 -1.16 -10.22 17.71
CA PRO A 470 -1.64 -10.71 19.00
C PRO A 470 -2.61 -9.73 19.66
N LEU A 471 -2.26 -8.45 19.69
CA LEU A 471 -3.11 -7.39 20.27
C LEU A 471 -4.37 -7.08 19.44
N ALA A 472 -4.57 -7.70 18.27
CA ALA A 472 -5.74 -7.43 17.43
C ALA A 472 -7.07 -7.76 18.10
N HIS A 473 -7.08 -8.69 19.08
CA HIS A 473 -8.29 -9.02 19.84
C HIS A 473 -8.72 -7.90 20.81
N LYS A 474 -7.78 -7.07 21.27
CA LYS A 474 -8.07 -5.91 22.13
C LYS A 474 -8.69 -4.77 21.34
N ILE A 475 -8.43 -4.75 20.03
CA ILE A 475 -9.06 -3.83 19.09
C ILE A 475 -10.41 -4.41 18.68
N LYS A 476 -11.46 -3.61 18.72
CA LYS A 476 -12.80 -4.00 18.24
C LYS A 476 -12.88 -4.09 16.69
N ASN A 477 -11.84 -4.58 16.02
CA ASN A 477 -11.75 -4.66 14.57
C ASN A 477 -11.05 -5.94 14.07
N LYS A 478 -11.84 -6.81 13.44
CA LYS A 478 -11.37 -8.08 12.84
C LYS A 478 -10.36 -7.97 11.69
N ASN A 479 -10.20 -6.77 11.12
CA ASN A 479 -9.30 -6.49 10.00
C ASN A 479 -8.04 -5.71 10.41
N ALA A 480 -7.99 -5.18 11.63
CA ALA A 480 -6.79 -4.53 12.15
C ALA A 480 -5.71 -5.59 12.47
N GLY A 481 -4.43 -5.26 12.30
CA GLY A 481 -3.37 -6.21 12.65
C GLY A 481 -3.20 -7.40 11.71
N ARG A 482 -3.95 -7.50 10.60
CA ARG A 482 -3.96 -8.70 9.74
C ARG A 482 -2.88 -8.68 8.66
N THR A 483 -1.94 -9.62 8.75
CA THR A 483 -0.94 -9.92 7.72
C THR A 483 -1.44 -11.04 6.81
N ASP A 484 -1.67 -10.73 5.55
CA ASP A 484 -2.03 -11.69 4.51
C ASP A 484 -0.77 -12.17 3.77
N PHE A 485 -0.48 -13.47 3.79
CA PHE A 485 0.52 -14.11 2.95
C PHE A 485 -0.17 -14.74 1.74
N ASN A 486 0.48 -14.69 0.59
CA ASN A 486 -0.08 -15.26 -0.64
C ASN A 486 -0.09 -16.79 -0.55
N PHE A 487 0.97 -17.39 -0.01
CA PHE A 487 1.08 -18.84 0.17
C PHE A 487 1.66 -19.22 1.53
N LYS A 488 1.13 -20.29 2.11
CA LYS A 488 1.75 -21.08 3.17
C LYS A 488 2.04 -22.47 2.62
N ILE A 489 3.31 -22.86 2.59
CA ILE A 489 3.80 -24.11 2.02
C ILE A 489 4.32 -24.96 3.17
N SER A 490 3.79 -26.17 3.38
CA SER A 490 4.08 -26.96 4.59
C SER A 490 4.48 -28.39 4.27
N TRP A 491 5.50 -28.89 4.96
CA TRP A 491 5.91 -30.30 4.96
C TRP A 491 6.25 -30.74 6.39
N GLY A 492 5.44 -31.63 6.94
CA GLY A 492 5.51 -31.97 8.36
C GLY A 492 5.38 -30.72 9.24
N ASN A 493 6.37 -30.47 10.09
CA ASN A 493 6.40 -29.30 10.97
C ASN A 493 6.97 -28.05 10.29
N ARG A 494 7.67 -28.18 9.15
CA ARG A 494 8.34 -27.07 8.48
C ARG A 494 7.41 -26.31 7.55
N GLN A 495 7.55 -24.99 7.53
CA GLN A 495 6.63 -24.08 6.86
C GLN A 495 7.38 -22.97 6.14
N VAL A 496 6.95 -22.64 4.93
CA VAL A 496 7.41 -21.45 4.20
C VAL A 496 6.22 -20.53 3.94
N TYR A 497 6.38 -19.26 4.30
CA TYR A 497 5.41 -18.20 4.03
C TYR A 497 5.92 -17.34 2.88
N LEU A 498 5.20 -17.34 1.77
CA LEU A 498 5.54 -16.57 0.58
C LEU A 498 4.65 -15.33 0.49
N PHE A 499 5.29 -14.18 0.34
CA PHE A 499 4.64 -12.89 0.17
C PHE A 499 4.99 -12.31 -1.19
N VAL A 500 3.99 -12.14 -2.04
CA VAL A 500 4.16 -11.54 -3.36
C VAL A 500 4.02 -10.03 -3.22
N VAL A 501 5.07 -9.30 -3.60
CA VAL A 501 5.13 -7.84 -3.51
C VAL A 501 5.30 -7.25 -4.90
N SER A 502 4.40 -6.33 -5.27
CA SER A 502 4.51 -5.52 -6.50
C SER A 502 4.45 -4.04 -6.14
N THR A 503 5.47 -3.26 -6.48
CA THR A 503 5.49 -1.80 -6.23
C THR A 503 5.79 -0.99 -7.47
N TYR A 504 5.00 0.07 -7.65
CA TYR A 504 5.16 1.08 -8.70
C TYR A 504 5.71 2.41 -8.14
N GLU A 505 5.58 2.67 -6.83
CA GLU A 505 6.07 3.88 -6.15
C GLU A 505 6.45 3.48 -4.70
N ALA A 506 7.74 3.21 -4.43
CA ALA A 506 8.18 2.36 -3.31
C ALA A 506 8.73 3.08 -2.07
N THR A 507 8.52 4.39 -1.89
CA THR A 507 9.21 5.14 -0.83
C THR A 507 8.90 4.67 0.59
N HIS A 508 7.75 4.04 0.87
CA HIS A 508 7.39 3.59 2.24
C HIS A 508 6.91 2.13 2.33
N LYS A 509 6.92 1.39 1.23
CA LYS A 509 6.35 0.03 1.19
C LYS A 509 7.17 -1.00 1.96
N HIS A 510 8.47 -0.79 2.09
CA HIS A 510 9.37 -1.66 2.84
C HIS A 510 9.04 -1.68 4.34
N LYS A 511 8.65 -0.53 4.94
CA LYS A 511 8.18 -0.45 6.32
C LYS A 511 6.89 -1.23 6.53
N GLU A 512 5.94 -1.10 5.59
CA GLU A 512 4.70 -1.87 5.63
C GLU A 512 4.97 -3.38 5.62
N VAL A 513 5.83 -3.84 4.71
CA VAL A 513 6.19 -5.26 4.55
C VAL A 513 6.94 -5.80 5.78
N SER A 514 7.81 -5.00 6.39
CA SER A 514 8.56 -5.38 7.60
C SER A 514 7.66 -5.46 8.82
N GLY A 515 6.85 -4.43 9.09
CA GLY A 515 5.91 -4.42 10.21
C GLY A 515 4.91 -5.57 10.14
N ARG A 516 4.48 -5.94 8.93
CA ARG A 516 3.62 -7.12 8.68
C ARG A 516 4.26 -8.43 9.13
N LEU A 517 5.54 -8.62 8.82
CA LEU A 517 6.24 -9.85 9.21
C LEU A 517 6.51 -9.88 10.72
N ARG A 518 6.95 -8.77 11.32
CA ARG A 518 7.19 -8.68 12.77
C ARG A 518 5.93 -9.04 13.56
N ALA A 519 4.79 -8.50 13.15
CA ALA A 519 3.50 -8.85 13.73
C ALA A 519 3.15 -10.33 13.58
N ALA A 520 3.49 -10.93 12.43
CA ALA A 520 3.27 -12.35 12.21
C ALA A 520 4.13 -13.20 13.15
N TRP A 521 5.41 -12.84 13.36
CA TRP A 521 6.27 -13.48 14.37
C TRP A 521 5.67 -13.40 15.78
N GLY A 522 5.22 -12.21 16.18
CA GLY A 522 4.54 -12.03 17.47
C GLY A 522 3.29 -12.89 17.65
N SER A 523 2.66 -13.30 16.54
CA SER A 523 1.46 -14.14 16.52
C SER A 523 1.73 -15.65 16.66
N GLY A 524 2.97 -16.04 16.98
CA GLY A 524 3.33 -17.43 17.25
C GLY A 524 3.77 -18.22 16.03
N LEU A 525 4.27 -17.56 14.98
CA LEU A 525 5.03 -18.25 13.94
C LEU A 525 6.33 -18.80 14.56
N ASP A 526 6.57 -20.11 14.43
CA ASP A 526 7.80 -20.73 14.91
C ASP A 526 8.94 -20.40 13.94
N TYR A 527 9.81 -19.47 14.32
CA TYR A 527 10.92 -19.01 13.48
C TYR A 527 12.01 -20.08 13.26
N HIS A 528 12.05 -21.17 14.05
CA HIS A 528 12.95 -22.30 13.79
C HIS A 528 12.39 -23.24 12.72
N GLN A 529 11.07 -23.37 12.66
CA GLN A 529 10.38 -24.24 11.70
C GLN A 529 9.82 -23.47 10.50
N SER A 530 10.01 -22.15 10.46
CA SER A 530 9.44 -21.30 9.43
C SER A 530 10.50 -20.51 8.66
N LYS A 531 10.29 -20.36 7.35
CA LYS A 531 10.96 -19.34 6.53
C LYS A 531 9.93 -18.38 5.94
N CYS A 532 10.27 -17.10 5.88
CA CYS A 532 9.44 -16.05 5.30
C CYS A 532 10.18 -15.45 4.10
N LEU A 533 9.56 -15.53 2.92
CA LEU A 533 10.17 -15.16 1.65
C LEU A 533 9.34 -14.09 0.92
N LEU A 534 10.06 -13.19 0.24
CA LEU A 534 9.47 -12.21 -0.67
C LEU A 534 9.62 -12.71 -2.11
N LEU A 535 8.55 -12.57 -2.90
CA LEU A 535 8.61 -12.68 -4.35
C LEU A 535 8.30 -11.32 -4.97
N VAL A 536 9.30 -10.72 -5.61
CA VAL A 536 9.34 -9.32 -6.01
C VAL A 536 9.01 -9.16 -7.48
N ASP A 537 8.01 -8.31 -7.75
CA ASP A 537 7.70 -7.72 -9.05
C ASP A 537 7.80 -6.18 -8.91
N GLY A 538 8.33 -5.51 -9.91
CA GLY A 538 8.51 -4.06 -9.94
C GLY A 538 9.77 -3.59 -9.25
N ASN A 539 9.70 -2.38 -8.68
CA ASN A 539 10.89 -1.65 -8.25
C ASN A 539 11.26 -1.74 -6.77
N PHE A 540 10.73 -2.73 -6.05
CA PHE A 540 10.70 -2.75 -4.58
C PHE A 540 12.09 -2.59 -3.92
N LEU A 541 13.12 -3.22 -4.49
CA LEU A 541 14.47 -3.25 -3.92
C LEU A 541 15.49 -2.34 -4.67
N ILE A 542 15.17 -1.72 -5.80
CA ILE A 542 16.20 -1.08 -6.67
C ILE A 542 16.78 0.20 -6.13
N GLU A 543 15.98 0.95 -5.38
CA GLU A 543 16.46 2.14 -4.67
C GLU A 543 16.96 1.78 -3.26
N SER A 544 17.20 0.49 -2.94
CA SER A 544 17.69 0.14 -1.63
C SER A 544 19.14 0.60 -1.50
N THR A 545 19.35 1.63 -0.67
CA THR A 545 20.52 1.65 0.18
C THR A 545 20.59 0.32 0.93
N ASP A 546 21.78 -0.17 1.29
CA ASP A 546 21.97 -1.36 2.13
C ASP A 546 21.01 -1.42 3.34
N GLU A 547 20.52 -0.27 3.79
CA GLU A 547 19.56 -0.10 4.88
C GLU A 547 18.21 -0.78 4.64
N ARG A 548 17.61 -0.74 3.44
CA ARG A 548 16.30 -1.41 3.23
C ARG A 548 16.44 -2.93 3.31
N VAL A 549 17.51 -3.48 2.74
CA VAL A 549 17.81 -4.92 2.82
C VAL A 549 18.11 -5.33 4.25
N LYS A 550 18.91 -4.53 4.98
CA LYS A 550 19.15 -4.72 6.42
C LYS A 550 17.86 -4.69 7.22
N MET A 551 16.95 -3.77 6.92
CA MET A 551 15.66 -3.65 7.60
C MET A 551 14.79 -4.89 7.35
N LEU A 552 14.68 -5.35 6.11
CA LEU A 552 13.95 -6.59 5.79
C LEU A 552 14.57 -7.80 6.49
N ALA A 553 15.91 -7.92 6.47
CA ALA A 553 16.63 -8.98 7.17
C ALA A 553 16.35 -8.93 8.69
N SER A 554 16.42 -7.74 9.31
CA SER A 554 16.13 -7.53 10.73
C SER A 554 14.67 -7.83 11.10
N ALA A 555 13.74 -7.74 10.13
CA ALA A 555 12.34 -8.13 10.30
C ALA A 555 12.12 -9.64 10.32
N GLY A 556 13.14 -10.44 10.03
CA GLY A 556 13.07 -11.89 9.96
C GLY A 556 12.78 -12.42 8.55
N TRP A 557 12.86 -11.60 7.49
CA TRP A 557 12.76 -12.12 6.12
C TRP A 557 14.01 -12.96 5.82
N ASN A 558 13.82 -14.12 5.22
CA ASN A 558 14.93 -15.03 4.89
C ASN A 558 15.48 -14.81 3.47
N GLY A 559 14.71 -14.17 2.61
CA GLY A 559 15.18 -13.78 1.29
C GLY A 559 14.13 -13.11 0.43
N ALA A 560 14.61 -12.49 -0.63
CA ALA A 560 13.81 -11.95 -1.72
C ALA A 560 14.23 -12.61 -3.03
N PHE A 561 13.25 -13.11 -3.75
CA PHE A 561 13.39 -13.70 -5.07
C PHE A 561 12.63 -12.85 -6.08
N TYR A 562 13.07 -12.88 -7.32
CA TYR A 562 12.38 -12.26 -8.43
C TYR A 562 11.58 -13.28 -9.25
N PHE A 563 10.61 -12.83 -10.04
CA PHE A 563 9.76 -13.72 -10.85
C PHE A 563 10.52 -14.52 -11.91
N ASP A 564 11.69 -14.05 -12.36
CA ASP A 564 12.60 -14.82 -13.22
C ASP A 564 13.39 -15.89 -12.45
N GLU A 565 13.33 -15.91 -11.12
CA GLU A 565 14.07 -16.82 -10.23
C GLU A 565 13.19 -17.91 -9.61
N LEU A 566 12.03 -18.22 -10.20
CA LEU A 566 11.10 -19.20 -9.62
C LEU A 566 11.74 -20.59 -9.39
N ASN A 567 12.67 -21.02 -10.26
CA ASN A 567 13.45 -22.24 -10.03
C ASN A 567 14.29 -22.15 -8.75
N SER A 568 15.01 -21.03 -8.56
CA SER A 568 15.83 -20.79 -7.37
C SER A 568 14.98 -20.71 -6.10
N LEU A 569 13.81 -20.07 -6.18
CA LEU A 569 12.83 -20.02 -5.10
C LEU A 569 12.37 -21.44 -4.71
N VAL A 570 12.00 -22.27 -5.69
CA VAL A 570 11.59 -23.66 -5.44
C VAL A 570 12.71 -24.48 -4.82
N ASN A 571 13.93 -24.34 -5.31
CA ASN A 571 15.09 -25.04 -4.75
C ASN A 571 15.34 -24.61 -3.30
N TYR A 572 15.26 -23.31 -3.00
CA TYR A 572 15.39 -22.79 -1.64
C TYR A 572 14.30 -23.37 -0.72
N ILE A 573 13.04 -23.35 -1.18
CA ILE A 573 11.91 -23.94 -0.44
C ILE A 573 12.14 -25.43 -0.19
N SER A 574 12.54 -26.17 -1.22
CA SER A 574 12.74 -27.63 -1.15
C SER A 574 13.84 -28.00 -0.18
N ASN A 575 14.99 -27.32 -0.25
CA ASN A 575 16.10 -27.55 0.67
C ASN A 575 15.62 -27.33 2.12
N PHE A 576 14.93 -26.22 2.40
CA PHE A 576 14.42 -25.99 3.75
C PHE A 576 13.36 -27.02 4.19
N LEU A 577 12.42 -27.41 3.33
CA LEU A 577 11.34 -28.32 3.72
C LEU A 577 11.84 -29.76 3.92
N PHE A 578 12.83 -30.21 3.14
CA PHE A 578 13.22 -31.61 3.08
C PHE A 578 14.58 -31.93 3.73
N ASP A 579 15.48 -30.95 3.93
CA ASP A 579 16.79 -31.25 4.53
C ASP A 579 16.68 -31.52 6.02
N SER A 580 16.75 -32.78 6.42
CA SER A 580 16.74 -33.23 7.82
C SER A 580 17.83 -32.59 8.72
N ASN A 581 18.80 -31.87 8.15
CA ASN A 581 19.93 -31.25 8.86
C ASN A 581 19.86 -29.71 9.02
N SER A 582 18.81 -29.04 8.54
CA SER A 582 18.67 -27.56 8.60
C SER A 582 17.89 -27.05 9.81
#